data_AF-A0A6I5CIG7-F1
#
_entry.id   AF-A0A6I5CIG7-F1
#
_cell.length_a   1.000
_cell.length_b   1.000
_cell.length_c   1.000
_cell.angle_alpha   90.00
_cell.angle_beta   90.00
_cell.angle_gamma   90.00
#
_symmetry.space_group_name_H-M   'P 1'
#
loop_
_entity.id
_entity.type
_entity.pdbx_description
1 polymer ?
#
loop_
_entity_poly.entity_id
_entity_poly.type
_entity_poly.pdbx_seq_one_letter_code
_entity_poly.pdbx_strand_id
1 'polypeptide(L)'
;TLARYELALEATRRPELRAPFDAAGARFRDQLTALVTAMGSTDPERHVLSLVAWADGLMFSCVAGTFHARRPLLDDVRAGLRELLGGMLGGGGKTPGARV
;
A
#
# COMPACT_ATOMS: atom_id res chain seq x y z
N THR A 1 4.94 7.30 -12.19
CA THR A 1 3.93 7.39 -11.11
C THR A 1 2.79 8.32 -11.46
N LEU A 2 3.04 9.57 -11.88
CA LEU A 2 1.97 10.50 -12.29
C LEU A 2 1.02 9.92 -13.36
N ALA A 3 1.57 9.36 -14.45
CA ALA A 3 0.79 8.70 -15.50
C ALA A 3 -0.12 7.56 -14.98
N ARG A 4 0.29 6.85 -13.90
CA ARG A 4 -0.55 5.81 -13.29
C ARG A 4 -1.79 6.41 -12.62
N TYR A 5 -1.65 7.58 -11.98
CA TYR A 5 -2.77 8.28 -11.37
C TYR A 5 -3.68 8.92 -12.41
N GLU A 6 -3.13 9.52 -13.46
CA GLU A 6 -3.91 10.02 -14.59
C GLU A 6 -4.72 8.89 -15.25
N LEU A 7 -4.10 7.74 -15.49
CA LEU A 7 -4.78 6.55 -16.02
C LEU A 7 -5.84 6.01 -15.03
N ALA A 8 -5.54 5.96 -13.73
CA ALA A 8 -6.50 5.52 -12.72
C ALA A 8 -7.76 6.40 -12.72
N LEU A 9 -7.59 7.72 -12.77
CA LEU A 9 -8.68 8.68 -12.83
C LEU A 9 -9.44 8.56 -14.15
N GLU A 10 -8.75 8.42 -15.29
CA GLU A 10 -9.40 8.25 -16.58
C GLU A 10 -10.19 6.94 -16.69
N ALA A 11 -9.69 5.85 -16.09
CA ALA A 11 -10.39 4.57 -16.03
C ALA A 11 -11.67 4.60 -15.17
N THR A 12 -11.94 5.68 -14.43
CA THR A 12 -13.25 5.92 -13.80
C THR A 12 -14.27 6.52 -14.76
N ARG A 13 -13.81 7.12 -15.86
CA ARG A 13 -14.62 7.77 -16.90
C ARG A 13 -14.72 6.94 -18.18
N ARG A 14 -13.71 6.12 -18.47
CA ARG A 14 -13.62 5.22 -19.63
C ARG A 14 -13.42 3.76 -19.18
N PRO A 15 -14.50 2.96 -19.10
CA PRO A 15 -14.43 1.57 -18.62
C PRO A 15 -13.46 0.69 -19.40
N GLU A 16 -13.22 0.98 -20.67
CA GLU A 16 -12.29 0.23 -21.55
C GLU A 16 -10.84 0.30 -21.04
N LEU A 17 -10.49 1.33 -20.27
CA LEU A 17 -9.18 1.51 -19.66
C LEU A 17 -9.00 0.70 -18.36
N ARG A 18 -10.07 0.10 -17.82
CA ARG A 18 -10.02 -0.66 -16.58
C ARG A 18 -9.09 -1.87 -16.69
N ALA A 19 -9.26 -2.69 -17.75
CA ALA A 19 -8.44 -3.88 -17.94
C ALA A 19 -6.93 -3.55 -18.12
N PRO A 20 -6.52 -2.57 -18.95
CA PRO A 20 -5.14 -2.11 -19.02
C PRO A 20 -4.58 -1.62 -17.67
N PHE A 21 -5.37 -0.85 -16.91
CA PHE A 21 -4.96 -0.36 -15.60
C PHE A 21 -4.75 -1.52 -14.60
N ASP A 22 -5.68 -2.47 -14.58
CA ASP A 22 -5.61 -3.63 -13.69
C ASP A 22 -4.42 -4.53 -14.04
N ALA A 23 -4.15 -4.74 -15.33
CA ALA A 23 -2.99 -5.48 -15.82
C ALA A 23 -1.67 -4.80 -15.42
N ALA A 24 -1.59 -3.46 -15.52
CA ALA A 24 -0.41 -2.71 -15.09
C ALA A 24 -0.13 -2.85 -13.59
N GLY A 25 -1.16 -3.06 -12.77
CA GLY A 25 -1.03 -3.29 -11.32
C GLY A 25 -0.87 -4.75 -10.90
N ALA A 26 -1.11 -5.72 -11.80
CA ALA A 26 -1.21 -7.15 -11.45
C ALA A 26 0.08 -7.69 -10.83
N ARG A 27 1.23 -7.49 -11.50
CA ARG A 27 2.52 -7.98 -11.01
C ARG A 27 2.85 -7.50 -9.60
N PHE A 28 2.55 -6.25 -9.28
CA PHE A 28 2.80 -5.71 -7.95
C PHE A 28 1.92 -6.41 -6.91
N ARG A 29 0.63 -6.59 -7.20
CA ARG A 29 -0.28 -7.34 -6.32
C ARG A 29 0.18 -8.79 -6.12
N ASP A 30 0.61 -9.47 -7.19
CA ASP A 30 1.11 -10.85 -7.11
C ASP A 30 2.33 -10.97 -6.19
N GLN A 31 3.27 -10.02 -6.29
CA GLN A 31 4.43 -9.96 -5.42
C GLN A 31 4.05 -9.73 -3.95
N LEU A 32 3.08 -8.85 -3.69
CA LEU A 32 2.57 -8.63 -2.33
C LEU A 32 1.85 -9.87 -1.78
N THR A 33 1.07 -10.56 -2.61
CA THR A 33 0.41 -11.83 -2.25
C THR A 33 1.43 -12.88 -1.83
N ALA A 34 2.47 -13.07 -2.64
CA ALA A 34 3.55 -14.00 -2.34
C ALA A 34 4.26 -13.63 -1.02
N LEU A 35 4.54 -12.33 -0.83
CA LEU A 35 5.19 -11.80 0.37
C LEU A 35 4.35 -12.09 1.64
N VAL A 36 3.08 -11.67 1.68
CA VAL A 36 2.25 -11.83 2.90
C VAL A 36 1.94 -13.30 3.18
N THR A 37 1.81 -14.12 2.13
CA THR A 37 1.64 -15.57 2.28
C THR A 37 2.87 -16.20 2.90
N ALA A 38 4.07 -15.86 2.42
CA ALA A 38 5.33 -16.36 3.00
C ALA A 38 5.53 -15.94 4.45
N MET A 39 4.95 -14.80 4.87
CA MET A 39 4.96 -14.33 6.26
C MET A 39 3.87 -14.95 7.15
N GLY A 40 3.09 -15.92 6.66
CA GLY A 40 2.08 -16.63 7.45
C GLY A 40 0.78 -15.85 7.65
N SER A 41 0.47 -14.91 6.75
CA SER A 41 -0.78 -14.16 6.76
C SER A 41 -2.02 -15.07 6.86
N THR A 42 -2.89 -14.79 7.83
CA THR A 42 -4.19 -15.49 7.99
C THR A 42 -5.25 -15.02 7.00
N ASP A 43 -5.06 -13.86 6.37
CA ASP A 43 -5.97 -13.28 5.37
C ASP A 43 -5.16 -12.53 4.29
N PRO A 44 -4.54 -13.26 3.34
CA PRO A 44 -3.66 -12.68 2.32
C PRO A 44 -4.33 -11.60 1.47
N GLU A 45 -5.58 -11.78 1.07
CA GLU A 45 -6.29 -10.82 0.21
C GLU A 45 -6.48 -9.47 0.91
N ARG A 46 -6.97 -9.50 2.15
CA ARG A 46 -7.11 -8.29 2.97
C ARG A 46 -5.78 -7.62 3.24
N HIS A 47 -4.72 -8.40 3.48
CA HIS A 47 -3.40 -7.85 3.74
C HIS A 47 -2.77 -7.23 2.48
N VAL A 48 -2.93 -7.84 1.31
CA VAL A 48 -2.52 -7.23 0.04
C VAL A 48 -3.24 -5.91 -0.20
N LEU A 49 -4.57 -5.86 0.00
CA LEU A 49 -5.34 -4.63 -0.14
C LEU A 49 -4.79 -3.51 0.76
N SER A 50 -4.47 -3.84 2.01
CA SER A 50 -3.92 -2.89 2.99
C SER A 50 -2.54 -2.37 2.58
N LEU A 51 -1.65 -3.24 2.11
CA LEU A 51 -0.32 -2.86 1.63
C LEU A 51 -0.39 -1.98 0.38
N VAL A 52 -1.28 -2.32 -0.56
CA VAL A 52 -1.51 -1.51 -1.77
C VAL A 52 -2.03 -0.13 -1.38
N ALA A 53 -3.02 -0.04 -0.48
CA ALA A 53 -3.58 1.22 -0.03
C ALA A 53 -2.52 2.12 0.64
N TRP A 54 -1.66 1.55 1.50
CA TRP A 54 -0.55 2.28 2.11
C TRP A 54 0.45 2.78 1.07
N ALA A 55 0.88 1.91 0.14
CA ALA A 55 1.82 2.28 -0.92
C ALA A 55 1.26 3.38 -1.83
N ASP A 56 -0.03 3.29 -2.17
CA ASP A 56 -0.72 4.27 -2.99
C ASP A 56 -0.85 5.62 -2.29
N GLY A 57 -1.14 5.64 -0.98
CA GLY A 57 -1.17 6.87 -0.18
C GLY A 57 0.21 7.53 -0.08
N LEU A 58 1.27 6.73 0.12
CA LEU A 58 2.64 7.23 0.16
C LEU A 58 3.06 7.84 -1.18
N MET A 59 2.84 7.11 -2.29
CA MET A 59 3.15 7.56 -3.63
C MET A 59 2.34 8.82 -4.00
N PHE A 60 1.06 8.88 -3.63
CA PHE A 60 0.21 10.04 -3.92
C PHE A 60 0.71 11.25 -3.16
N SER A 61 1.02 11.11 -1.87
CA SER A 61 1.52 12.20 -1.03
C SER A 61 2.84 12.77 -1.54
N CYS A 62 3.68 11.93 -2.18
CA CYS A 62 4.92 12.35 -2.83
C CYS A 62 4.72 13.01 -4.20
N VAL A 63 3.66 12.65 -4.94
CA VAL A 63 3.42 13.15 -6.30
C VAL A 63 2.57 14.42 -6.31
N ALA A 64 1.51 14.45 -5.50
CA ALA A 64 0.48 15.48 -5.52
C ALA A 64 0.13 16.05 -4.14
N GLY A 65 0.75 15.54 -3.07
CA GLY A 65 0.40 15.89 -1.69
C GLY A 65 1.47 16.63 -0.90
N THR A 66 1.37 16.52 0.43
CA THR A 66 2.16 17.26 1.42
C THR A 66 3.65 16.92 1.41
N PHE A 67 4.04 15.77 0.87
CA PHE A 67 5.44 15.33 0.78
C PHE A 67 6.08 15.58 -0.59
N HIS A 68 5.43 16.31 -1.50
CA HIS A 68 6.00 16.59 -2.83
C HIS A 68 7.35 17.33 -2.77
N ALA A 69 7.51 18.25 -1.79
CA ALA A 69 8.73 19.03 -1.60
C ALA A 69 9.81 18.29 -0.78
N ARG A 70 9.43 17.28 0.01
CA ARG A 70 10.35 16.50 0.84
C ARG A 70 9.90 15.05 0.87
N ARG A 71 10.39 14.29 -0.10
CA ARG A 71 10.09 12.86 -0.23
C ARG A 71 10.84 12.06 0.84
N PRO A 72 10.23 10.97 1.36
CA PRO A 72 10.90 10.07 2.29
C PRO A 72 12.12 9.43 1.64
N LEU A 73 13.14 9.17 2.45
CA LEU A 73 14.28 8.37 2.04
C LEU A 73 13.93 6.89 2.07
N LEU A 74 14.77 6.06 1.44
CA LEU A 74 14.55 4.62 1.39
C LEU A 74 14.44 3.98 2.78
N ASP A 75 15.21 4.47 3.74
CA ASP A 75 15.18 3.94 5.11
C ASP A 75 13.90 4.32 5.86
N ASP A 76 13.32 5.49 5.59
CA ASP A 76 12.00 5.89 6.11
C ASP A 76 10.91 4.95 5.56
N VAL A 77 10.97 4.65 4.25
CA VAL A 77 10.02 3.73 3.61
C VAL A 77 10.15 2.32 4.20
N ARG A 78 11.37 1.84 4.41
CA ARG A 78 11.63 0.53 5.05
C ARG A 78 11.13 0.48 6.50
N ALA A 79 11.28 1.58 7.25
CA ALA A 79 10.78 1.68 8.62
C ALA A 79 9.26 1.60 8.66
N GLY A 80 8.57 2.43 7.87
CA GLY A 80 7.11 2.42 7.80
C GLY A 80 6.54 1.08 7.32
N LEU A 81 7.20 0.42 6.35
CA LEU A 81 6.78 -0.92 5.91
C LEU A 81 6.91 -1.97 7.02
N ARG A 82 7.98 -1.93 7.82
CA ARG A 82 8.17 -2.85 8.95
C ARG A 82 7.09 -2.65 10.02
N GLU A 83 6.77 -1.41 10.36
CA GLU A 83 5.71 -1.07 11.32
C GLU A 83 4.34 -1.56 10.83
N LEU A 84 4.04 -1.32 9.55
CA LEU A 84 2.79 -1.76 8.92
C LEU A 84 2.67 -3.29 8.93
N LEU A 85 3.71 -4.00 8.50
CA LEU A 85 3.73 -5.47 8.49
C LEU A 85 3.60 -6.06 9.90
N GLY A 86 4.28 -5.47 10.89
CA GLY A 86 4.15 -5.86 12.29
C GLY A 86 2.71 -5.70 12.80
N GLY A 87 2.09 -4.54 12.56
CA GLY A 87 0.70 -4.29 12.94
C GLY A 87 -0.31 -5.20 12.23
N MET A 88 -0.06 -5.55 10.96
CA MET A 88 -0.93 -6.40 10.16
C MET A 88 -0.85 -7.88 10.51
N LEU A 89 0.35 -8.41 10.79
CA LEU A 89 0.58 -9.85 10.94
C LEU A 89 0.66 -10.33 12.40
N GLY A 90 0.81 -9.43 13.37
CA GLY A 90 1.01 -9.83 14.76
C GLY A 90 1.04 -8.66 15.73
N GLY A 91 -0.15 -8.24 16.18
CA GLY A 91 -0.35 -7.20 17.19
C GLY A 91 -1.57 -7.41 18.09
N GLY A 92 -2.01 -8.65 18.31
CA GLY A 92 -2.93 -8.97 19.41
C GLY A 92 -2.16 -9.08 20.73
N GLY A 93 -1.84 -7.96 21.40
CA GLY A 93 -0.98 -8.00 22.58
C GLY A 93 -0.81 -6.68 23.35
N LYS A 94 -1.91 -6.20 23.95
CA LYS A 94 -1.99 -5.33 25.13
C LYS A 94 -1.57 -3.85 24.98
N THR A 95 -2.57 -2.95 24.89
CA THR A 95 -2.49 -1.65 25.55
C THR A 95 -2.62 -1.89 27.06
N PRO A 96 -1.61 -1.63 27.91
CA PRO A 96 -1.87 -1.47 29.34
C PRO A 96 -2.71 -0.21 29.47
N GLY A 97 -3.93 -0.37 29.97
CA GLY A 97 -4.72 0.78 30.41
C GLY A 97 -3.89 1.60 31.40
N ALA A 98 -3.75 2.88 31.12
CA ALA A 98 -3.48 3.88 32.13
C ALA A 98 -4.64 4.87 32.09
N ARG A 99 -5.68 4.53 32.86
CA ARG A 99 -6.44 5.55 33.59
C ARG A 99 -5.49 6.12 34.64
N VAL A 100 -5.23 7.42 34.56
CA VAL A 100 -5.30 8.36 35.70
C VAL A 100 -5.87 9.65 35.15
#